data_AF-A0AAW1VTQ4-F1
#
_entry.id   AF-A0AAW1VTQ4-F1
#
_cell.length_a   1.000
_cell.length_b   1.000
_cell.length_c   1.000
_cell.angle_alpha   90.00
_cell.angle_beta   90.00
_cell.angle_gamma   90.00
#
_symmetry.space_group_name_H-M   'P 1'
#
loop_
_entity.id
_entity.type
_entity.pdbx_description
1 polymer ?
#
loop_
_entity_poly.entity_id
_entity_poly.type
_entity_poly.pdbx_seq_one_letter_code
_entity_poly.pdbx_strand_id
1 'polypeptide(L)'
;MKKTFYYNFFPTKDEEIKVAKAGNAKKHISCDLIEIRELDYQPLFNRNDPWHIKKVVEAAEIKTGILRLSWRDTLDHIFRYWDVETANMVTRGKKIFVGILVDLSDLTRSFKPPYQGENIYLQKMPNERYVYDFGLKDLVVDKHFKEGDLIGLTWDCRYGIFQTKVLSRGNAARAAAVVLD
;
A
#
# COMPACT_ATOMS: atom_id res chain seq x y z
N MET A 1 -12.31 -0.81 13.14
CA MET A 1 -13.04 -0.38 11.95
C MET A 1 -12.38 -0.99 10.72
N LYS A 2 -13.17 -1.46 9.76
CA LYS A 2 -12.68 -2.03 8.50
C LYS A 2 -13.08 -1.13 7.35
N LYS A 3 -12.27 -1.09 6.29
CA LYS A 3 -12.60 -0.34 5.08
C LYS A 3 -12.90 -1.29 3.93
N THR A 4 -13.89 -0.93 3.13
CA THR A 4 -14.30 -1.73 1.97
C THR A 4 -14.74 -0.82 0.83
N PHE A 5 -14.76 -1.36 -0.38
CA PHE A 5 -15.26 -0.66 -1.56
C PHE A 5 -16.78 -0.73 -1.63
N TYR A 6 -17.41 0.44 -1.77
CA TYR A 6 -18.80 0.59 -2.14
C TYR A 6 -18.87 0.99 -3.62
N TYR A 7 -19.58 0.18 -4.40
CA TYR A 7 -19.73 0.39 -5.83
C TYR A 7 -21.04 1.11 -6.14
N ASN A 8 -20.93 2.29 -6.73
CA ASN A 8 -22.08 3.05 -7.20
C ASN A 8 -22.43 2.58 -8.61
N PHE A 9 -23.25 1.53 -8.69
CA PHE A 9 -23.72 1.00 -9.98
C PHE A 9 -24.70 1.92 -10.70
N PHE A 10 -25.33 2.84 -9.96
CA PHE A 10 -26.28 3.80 -10.47
C PHE A 10 -25.67 5.20 -10.38
N PRO A 11 -25.58 5.93 -11.51
CA PRO A 11 -25.16 7.33 -11.49
C PRO A 11 -26.13 8.16 -10.66
N THR A 12 -25.64 9.24 -10.08
CA THR A 12 -26.50 10.24 -9.43
C THR A 12 -27.31 10.99 -10.49
N LYS A 13 -28.43 11.62 -10.10
CA LYS A 13 -29.25 12.43 -11.01
C LYS A 13 -28.42 13.50 -11.75
N ASP A 14 -27.46 14.12 -11.07
CA ASP A 14 -26.61 15.14 -11.67
C ASP A 14 -25.64 14.55 -12.72
N GLU A 15 -25.11 13.35 -12.47
CA GLU A 15 -24.28 12.62 -13.43
C GLU A 15 -25.10 12.15 -14.63
N GLU A 16 -26.32 11.66 -14.41
CA GLU A 16 -27.25 11.28 -15.48
C GLU A 16 -27.55 12.47 -16.41
N ILE A 17 -27.82 13.65 -15.85
CA ILE A 17 -28.05 14.88 -16.65
C ILE A 17 -26.81 15.25 -17.46
N LYS A 18 -25.60 15.12 -16.88
CA LYS A 18 -24.34 15.40 -17.59
C LYS A 18 -24.08 14.41 -18.72
N VAL A 19 -24.32 13.12 -18.48
CA VAL A 19 -24.17 12.04 -19.48
C VAL A 19 -25.18 12.22 -20.61
N ALA A 20 -26.44 12.52 -20.29
CA ALA A 20 -27.49 12.79 -21.28
C ALA A 20 -27.15 14.00 -22.16
N LYS A 21 -26.57 15.07 -21.58
CA LYS A 21 -26.10 16.24 -22.33
C LYS A 21 -24.86 15.95 -23.21
N ALA A 22 -24.00 15.02 -22.81
CA ALA A 22 -22.77 14.68 -23.52
C ALA A 22 -22.95 13.67 -24.67
N GLY A 23 -24.15 13.10 -24.83
CA GLY A 23 -24.57 12.34 -26.01
C GLY A 23 -23.94 10.94 -26.20
N ASN A 24 -22.87 10.57 -25.49
CA ASN A 24 -22.21 9.24 -25.60
C ASN A 24 -21.21 8.93 -24.46
N ALA A 25 -21.49 9.34 -23.22
CA ALA A 25 -20.57 9.03 -22.12
C ALA A 25 -20.70 7.56 -21.68
N LYS A 26 -19.58 6.82 -21.72
CA LYS A 26 -19.49 5.45 -21.18
C LYS A 26 -19.85 5.49 -19.69
N LYS A 27 -20.72 4.58 -19.24
CA LYS A 27 -21.09 4.43 -17.83
C LYS A 27 -19.84 4.13 -16.99
N HIS A 28 -19.39 5.11 -16.22
CA HIS A 28 -18.29 4.93 -15.26
C HIS A 28 -18.89 4.48 -13.93
N ILE A 29 -18.61 3.25 -13.51
CA ILE A 29 -18.97 2.78 -12.16
C ILE A 29 -17.98 3.45 -11.21
N SER A 30 -18.44 4.41 -10.41
CA SER A 30 -17.63 5.00 -9.36
C SER A 30 -17.54 4.04 -8.17
N CYS A 31 -16.41 4.12 -7.47
CA CYS A 31 -16.12 3.27 -6.35
C CYS A 31 -15.54 4.14 -5.24
N ASP A 32 -16.22 4.18 -4.11
CA ASP A 32 -15.78 4.90 -2.92
C ASP A 32 -15.37 3.92 -1.84
N LEU A 33 -14.33 4.28 -1.10
CA LEU A 33 -13.95 3.55 0.11
C LEU A 33 -14.83 4.02 1.26
N ILE A 34 -15.55 3.08 1.86
CA ILE A 34 -16.40 3.32 3.03
C ILE A 34 -15.82 2.63 4.25
N GLU A 35 -16.16 3.16 5.42
CA GLU A 35 -15.81 2.55 6.70
C GLU A 35 -17.00 1.78 7.26
N ILE A 36 -16.75 0.55 7.68
CA ILE A 36 -17.73 -0.32 8.31
C ILE A 36 -17.30 -0.63 9.74
N ARG A 37 -18.28 -0.65 10.66
CA ARG A 37 -18.08 -1.10 12.03
C ARG A 37 -17.94 -2.61 12.02
N GLU A 38 -16.73 -3.08 12.25
CA GLU A 38 -16.45 -4.48 12.51
C GLU A 38 -16.54 -4.68 14.02
N LEU A 39 -17.68 -5.19 14.50
CA LEU A 39 -17.97 -5.27 15.93
C LEU A 39 -17.09 -6.30 16.67
N ASP A 40 -16.55 -7.30 15.94
CA ASP A 40 -15.92 -8.47 16.54
C ASP A 40 -14.44 -8.67 16.18
N TYR A 41 -13.82 -7.79 15.39
CA TYR A 41 -12.44 -7.99 14.92
C TYR A 41 -11.51 -6.81 15.24
N GLN A 42 -10.71 -6.98 16.27
CA GLN A 42 -9.46 -6.24 16.43
C GLN A 42 -8.34 -7.10 15.84
N PRO A 43 -7.60 -6.63 14.82
CA PRO A 43 -6.44 -7.35 14.33
C PRO A 43 -5.46 -7.50 15.50
N LEU A 44 -5.22 -8.75 15.89
CA LEU A 44 -4.26 -9.04 16.95
C LEU A 44 -2.88 -8.64 16.43
N PHE A 45 -2.25 -7.68 17.10
CA PHE A 45 -0.85 -7.35 16.83
C PHE A 45 0.01 -8.56 17.19
N ASN A 46 0.47 -9.29 16.18
CA ASN A 46 1.35 -10.42 16.40
C ASN A 46 2.77 -9.92 16.65
N ARG A 47 3.20 -9.95 17.92
CA ARG A 47 4.58 -9.57 18.29
C ARG A 47 5.65 -10.43 17.61
N ASN A 48 5.32 -11.68 17.26
CA ASN A 48 6.28 -12.60 16.64
C ASN A 48 6.41 -12.36 15.13
N ASP A 49 5.42 -11.74 14.51
CA ASP A 49 5.42 -11.42 13.08
C ASP A 49 4.78 -10.05 12.85
N PRO A 50 5.53 -8.96 13.06
CA PRO A 50 5.01 -7.60 12.94
C PRO A 50 4.82 -7.16 11.48
N TRP A 51 5.24 -7.98 10.51
CA TRP A 51 5.27 -7.64 9.09
C TRP A 51 3.99 -8.10 8.41
N HIS A 52 2.96 -7.26 8.48
CA HIS A 52 1.64 -7.54 7.90
C HIS A 52 1.67 -7.68 6.37
N ILE A 53 2.57 -6.94 5.71
CA ILE A 53 2.76 -7.04 4.26
C ILE A 53 4.13 -7.66 4.02
N LYS A 54 4.16 -8.82 3.36
CA LYS A 54 5.39 -9.47 2.92
C LYS A 54 5.35 -9.59 1.41
N LYS A 55 6.40 -9.10 0.75
CA LYS A 55 6.43 -9.08 -0.70
C LYS A 55 7.82 -9.42 -1.24
N VAL A 56 7.85 -10.25 -2.26
CA VAL A 56 9.06 -10.51 -3.05
C VAL A 56 9.26 -9.34 -4.01
N VAL A 57 10.46 -8.75 -3.97
CA VAL A 57 10.82 -7.61 -4.80
C VAL A 57 11.18 -8.07 -6.21
N GLU A 58 10.51 -7.48 -7.21
CA GLU A 58 10.73 -7.79 -8.62
C GLU A 58 11.79 -6.90 -9.27
N ALA A 59 12.40 -7.35 -10.37
CA ALA A 59 13.41 -6.56 -11.10
C ALA A 59 12.90 -5.19 -11.57
N ALA A 60 11.63 -5.10 -11.99
CA ALA A 60 11.01 -3.85 -12.40
C ALA A 60 10.86 -2.86 -11.24
N GLU A 61 10.57 -3.37 -10.05
CA GLU A 61 10.40 -2.58 -8.82
C GLU A 61 11.75 -2.04 -8.33
N ILE A 62 12.82 -2.80 -8.50
CA ILE A 62 14.19 -2.36 -8.20
C ILE A 62 14.60 -1.22 -9.14
N LYS A 63 14.32 -1.38 -10.44
CA LYS A 63 14.67 -0.37 -11.44
C LYS A 63 13.94 0.95 -11.22
N THR A 64 12.68 0.90 -10.82
CA THR A 64 11.83 2.08 -10.63
C THR A 64 11.93 2.66 -9.21
N GLY A 65 12.30 1.85 -8.22
CA GLY A 65 12.20 2.19 -6.81
C GLY A 65 10.76 2.24 -6.31
N ILE A 66 9.83 1.57 -7.00
CA ILE A 66 8.39 1.57 -6.72
C ILE A 66 7.96 0.13 -6.47
N LEU A 67 7.36 -0.10 -5.31
CA LEU A 67 6.93 -1.40 -4.86
C LEU A 67 5.41 -1.53 -5.06
N ARG A 68 4.96 -2.58 -5.74
CA ARG A 68 3.54 -2.75 -6.07
C ARG A 68 2.82 -3.52 -4.99
N LEU A 69 1.90 -2.86 -4.30
CA LEU A 69 1.07 -3.45 -3.26
C LEU A 69 -0.26 -3.91 -3.85
N SER A 70 -0.73 -5.07 -3.41
CA SER A 70 -2.07 -5.55 -3.76
C SER A 70 -3.13 -4.68 -3.07
N TRP A 71 -4.33 -4.62 -3.64
CA TRP A 71 -5.44 -3.95 -2.99
C TRP A 71 -5.75 -4.53 -1.61
N ARG A 72 -5.61 -5.86 -1.42
CA ARG A 72 -5.90 -6.52 -0.15
C ARG A 72 -4.93 -6.03 0.93
N ASP A 73 -3.64 -6.09 0.64
CA ASP A 73 -2.60 -5.61 1.57
C ASP A 73 -2.80 -4.14 1.93
N THR A 74 -3.12 -3.33 0.92
CA THR A 74 -3.33 -1.89 1.09
C THR A 74 -4.57 -1.61 1.93
N LEU A 75 -5.70 -2.28 1.66
CA LEU A 75 -6.93 -2.08 2.41
C LEU A 75 -6.80 -2.52 3.87
N ASP A 76 -6.33 -3.75 4.08
CA ASP A 76 -6.39 -4.41 5.38
C ASP A 76 -5.29 -3.91 6.33
N HIS A 77 -4.13 -3.51 5.80
CA HIS A 77 -2.95 -3.19 6.61
C HIS A 77 -2.53 -1.72 6.56
N ILE A 78 -3.00 -0.93 5.58
CA ILE A 78 -2.69 0.50 5.47
C ILE A 78 -3.96 1.32 5.68
N PHE A 79 -4.91 1.25 4.74
CA PHE A 79 -6.11 2.09 4.76
C PHE A 79 -6.99 1.80 5.97
N ARG A 80 -6.95 0.59 6.53
CA ARG A 80 -7.61 0.28 7.81
C ARG A 80 -7.33 1.33 8.89
N TYR A 81 -6.11 1.84 8.96
CA TYR A 81 -5.68 2.80 9.97
C TYR A 81 -5.68 4.26 9.51
N TRP A 82 -5.77 4.53 8.21
CA TRP A 82 -5.87 5.88 7.68
C TRP A 82 -7.30 6.42 7.84
N ASP A 83 -7.46 7.74 7.82
CA ASP A 83 -8.77 8.33 7.70
C ASP A 83 -9.38 8.02 6.31
N VAL A 84 -10.71 7.98 6.25
CA VAL A 84 -11.46 7.59 5.04
C VAL A 84 -11.20 8.57 3.89
N GLU A 85 -10.99 9.85 4.18
CA GLU A 85 -10.79 10.88 3.18
C GLU A 85 -9.43 10.71 2.48
N THR A 86 -8.35 10.59 3.24
CA THR A 86 -7.00 10.35 2.72
C THR A 86 -6.93 9.04 1.93
N ALA A 87 -7.54 7.96 2.44
CA ALA A 87 -7.61 6.70 1.72
C ALA A 87 -8.38 6.85 0.39
N ASN A 88 -9.48 7.60 0.38
CA ASN A 88 -10.23 7.91 -0.84
C ASN A 88 -9.45 8.78 -1.83
N MET A 89 -8.58 9.68 -1.36
CA MET A 89 -7.70 10.43 -2.24
C MET A 89 -6.79 9.48 -3.02
N VAL A 90 -6.20 8.49 -2.34
CA VAL A 90 -5.36 7.48 -3.01
C VAL A 90 -6.17 6.63 -3.99
N THR A 91 -7.36 6.15 -3.62
CA THR A 91 -8.21 5.31 -4.50
C THR A 91 -8.68 6.05 -5.75
N ARG A 92 -8.77 7.39 -5.70
CA ARG A 92 -9.05 8.29 -6.81
C ARG A 92 -7.81 8.67 -7.64
N GLY A 93 -6.65 8.09 -7.31
CA GLY A 93 -5.40 8.28 -8.07
C GLY A 93 -4.54 9.44 -7.61
N LYS A 94 -4.89 10.14 -6.53
CA LYS A 94 -4.00 11.16 -5.95
C LYS A 94 -2.80 10.49 -5.31
N LYS A 95 -1.63 11.08 -5.52
CA LYS A 95 -0.38 10.69 -4.86
C LYS A 95 -0.37 11.28 -3.44
N ILE A 96 -0.21 10.43 -2.43
CA ILE A 96 -0.10 10.85 -1.03
C ILE A 96 1.31 10.55 -0.55
N PHE A 97 2.05 11.58 -0.15
CA PHE A 97 3.38 11.42 0.43
C PHE A 97 3.27 10.92 1.87
N VAL A 98 4.14 9.99 2.23
CA VAL A 98 4.19 9.44 3.57
C VAL A 98 5.46 9.95 4.24
N GLY A 99 5.31 10.70 5.33
CA GLY A 99 6.38 11.55 5.84
C GLY A 99 7.61 10.82 6.36
N ILE A 100 7.48 9.58 6.83
CA ILE A 100 8.54 8.85 7.53
C ILE A 100 8.48 7.35 7.23
N LEU A 101 9.65 6.79 6.88
CA LEU A 101 9.89 5.36 6.78
C LEU A 101 11.12 4.97 7.62
N VAL A 102 10.93 4.06 8.56
CA VAL A 102 11.99 3.51 9.41
C VAL A 102 12.39 2.15 8.88
N ASP A 103 13.68 1.96 8.59
CA ASP A 103 14.23 0.65 8.29
C ASP A 103 14.79 -0.02 9.55
N LEU A 104 14.31 -1.23 9.83
CA LEU A 104 14.67 -2.05 10.98
C LEU A 104 15.56 -3.24 10.61
N SER A 105 16.16 -3.24 9.41
CA SER A 105 17.04 -4.33 8.95
C SER A 105 18.36 -4.40 9.73
N ASP A 106 18.92 -3.25 10.10
CA ASP A 106 20.28 -3.14 10.65
C ASP A 106 20.30 -2.56 12.07
N LEU A 107 19.52 -3.15 13.00
CA LEU A 107 19.47 -2.69 14.40
C LEU A 107 20.82 -2.78 15.16
N THR A 108 21.83 -3.44 14.60
CA THR A 108 23.15 -3.66 15.21
C THR A 108 24.22 -2.67 14.74
N ARG A 109 23.99 -1.92 13.66
CA ARG A 109 24.92 -0.90 13.14
C ARG A 109 24.22 0.44 13.23
N SER A 110 24.67 1.30 14.14
CA SER A 110 24.47 2.76 14.15
C SER A 110 23.08 3.23 13.69
N PHE A 111 22.21 3.62 14.62
CA PHE A 111 20.86 4.13 14.31
C PHE A 111 20.87 5.03 13.07
N LYS A 112 20.34 4.51 11.96
CA LYS A 112 20.27 5.25 10.71
C LYS A 112 19.06 6.17 10.80
N PRO A 113 19.17 7.45 10.43
CA PRO A 113 18.02 8.33 10.38
C PRO A 113 16.95 7.74 9.45
N PRO A 114 15.65 7.91 9.78
CA PRO A 114 14.58 7.44 8.93
C PRO A 114 14.63 8.10 7.56
N TYR A 115 14.13 7.39 6.55
CA TYR A 115 13.90 7.98 5.24
C TYR A 115 12.74 8.96 5.33
N GLN A 116 12.89 10.12 4.70
CA GLN A 116 11.89 11.19 4.66
C GLN A 116 11.91 11.85 3.28
N GLY A 117 10.78 12.44 2.89
CA GLY A 117 10.66 13.26 1.68
C GLY A 117 9.78 12.66 0.58
N GLU A 118 9.83 13.28 -0.59
CA GLU A 118 8.88 13.05 -1.70
C GLU A 118 9.03 11.69 -2.39
N ASN A 119 10.08 10.93 -2.06
CA ASN A 119 10.31 9.60 -2.61
C ASN A 119 9.48 8.52 -1.89
N ILE A 120 8.87 8.84 -0.75
CA ILE A 120 8.01 7.94 0.00
C ILE A 120 6.57 8.38 -0.20
N TYR A 121 5.81 7.58 -0.92
CA TYR A 121 4.42 7.91 -1.25
C TYR A 121 3.61 6.66 -1.56
N LEU A 122 2.30 6.79 -1.47
CA LEU A 122 1.34 5.79 -1.91
C LEU A 122 0.43 6.40 -2.98
N GLN A 123 0.25 5.69 -4.09
CA GLN A 123 -0.59 6.11 -5.20
C GLN A 123 -1.28 4.90 -5.83
N LYS A 124 -2.51 5.05 -6.32
CA LYS A 124 -3.13 4.03 -7.15
C LYS A 124 -2.54 4.05 -8.56
N MET A 125 -2.23 2.87 -9.09
CA MET A 125 -1.71 2.76 -10.44
C MET A 125 -2.78 3.19 -11.47
N PRO A 126 -2.45 4.05 -12.47
CA PRO A 126 -3.46 4.59 -13.40
C PRO A 126 -4.21 3.54 -14.22
N ASN A 127 -3.52 2.46 -14.61
CA ASN A 127 -4.05 1.44 -15.53
C ASN A 127 -4.50 0.16 -14.82
N GLU A 128 -4.21 0.01 -13.52
CA GLU A 128 -4.58 -1.17 -12.74
C GLU A 128 -5.52 -0.79 -11.61
N ARG A 129 -6.74 -1.32 -11.64
CA ARG A 129 -7.80 -0.95 -10.68
C ARG A 129 -7.46 -1.28 -9.23
N TYR A 130 -6.64 -2.31 -9.01
CA TYR A 130 -6.47 -2.96 -7.71
C TYR A 130 -4.99 -3.08 -7.30
N VAL A 131 -4.12 -2.23 -7.86
CA VAL A 131 -2.70 -2.20 -7.54
C VAL A 131 -2.29 -0.78 -7.16
N TYR A 132 -1.46 -0.69 -6.14
CA TYR A 132 -0.97 0.56 -5.56
C TYR A 132 0.55 0.61 -5.67
N ASP A 133 1.06 1.73 -6.15
CA ASP A 133 2.47 2.05 -6.19
C ASP A 133 2.89 2.65 -4.85
N PHE A 134 3.86 2.01 -4.21
CA PHE A 134 4.50 2.49 -3.00
C PHE A 134 5.95 2.90 -3.28
N GLY A 135 6.21 4.20 -3.32
CA GLY A 135 7.52 4.77 -3.59
C GLY A 135 8.50 4.50 -2.46
N LEU A 136 9.66 3.91 -2.79
CA LEU A 136 10.70 3.51 -1.84
C LEU A 136 12.11 3.69 -2.43
N LYS A 137 12.28 4.62 -3.36
CA LYS A 137 13.49 4.72 -4.20
C LYS A 137 14.79 4.78 -3.38
N ASP A 138 14.82 5.60 -2.34
CA ASP A 138 16.02 5.79 -1.52
C ASP A 138 16.38 4.52 -0.72
N LEU A 139 15.36 3.80 -0.22
CA LEU A 139 15.54 2.52 0.46
C LEU A 139 16.06 1.46 -0.51
N VAL A 140 15.52 1.40 -1.74
CA VAL A 140 15.89 0.41 -2.75
C VAL A 140 17.37 0.52 -3.11
N VAL A 141 17.84 1.75 -3.32
CA VAL A 141 19.24 2.06 -3.62
C VAL A 141 20.14 1.73 -2.43
N ASP A 142 19.78 2.18 -1.23
CA ASP A 142 20.60 1.98 -0.03
C ASP A 142 20.78 0.52 0.36
N LYS A 143 19.71 -0.28 0.26
CA LYS A 143 19.75 -1.70 0.66
C LYS A 143 20.23 -2.64 -0.43
N HIS A 144 20.59 -2.09 -1.59
CA HIS A 144 21.01 -2.84 -2.77
C HIS A 144 20.10 -4.06 -3.01
N PHE A 145 18.79 -3.81 -3.08
CA PHE A 145 17.81 -4.88 -3.30
C PHE A 145 18.13 -5.64 -4.58
N LYS A 146 17.98 -6.96 -4.50
CA LYS A 146 18.10 -7.87 -5.63
C LYS A 146 16.76 -8.51 -5.91
N GLU A 147 16.59 -8.93 -7.16
CA GLU A 147 15.39 -9.65 -7.55
C GLU A 147 15.24 -10.91 -6.68
N GLY A 148 14.04 -11.12 -6.15
CA GLY A 148 13.73 -12.24 -5.27
C GLY A 148 13.93 -11.93 -3.78
N ASP A 149 14.50 -10.78 -3.38
CA ASP A 149 14.55 -10.40 -1.96
C ASP A 149 13.14 -10.25 -1.38
N LEU A 150 12.95 -10.66 -0.12
CA LEU A 150 11.68 -10.52 0.60
C LEU A 150 11.73 -9.29 1.50
N ILE A 151 10.83 -8.35 1.29
CA ILE A 151 10.63 -7.19 2.15
C ILE A 151 9.40 -7.39 3.04
N GLY A 152 9.51 -7.00 4.30
CA GLY A 152 8.41 -6.85 5.23
C GLY A 152 8.08 -5.38 5.39
N LEU A 153 6.81 -5.04 5.33
CA LEU A 153 6.28 -3.68 5.48
C LEU A 153 5.15 -3.70 6.52
N THR A 154 5.11 -2.68 7.37
CA THR A 154 4.01 -2.46 8.29
C THR A 154 3.76 -0.97 8.49
N TRP A 155 2.49 -0.61 8.65
CA TRP A 155 2.07 0.71 9.08
C TRP A 155 1.94 0.72 10.60
N ASP A 156 2.78 1.49 11.30
CA ASP A 156 2.65 1.65 12.75
C ASP A 156 1.67 2.80 13.03
N CYS A 157 0.42 2.43 13.33
CA CYS A 157 -0.66 3.38 13.61
C CYS A 157 -0.43 4.22 14.87
N ARG A 158 0.46 3.83 15.78
CA ARG A 158 0.76 4.59 17.00
C ARG A 158 1.60 5.83 16.71
N TYR A 159 2.48 5.73 15.71
CA TYR A 159 3.40 6.79 15.33
C TYR A 159 3.05 7.42 13.98
N GLY A 160 2.16 6.80 13.19
CA GLY A 160 1.79 7.28 11.86
C GLY A 160 2.94 7.16 10.85
N ILE A 161 3.74 6.10 10.96
CA ILE A 161 4.94 5.89 10.14
C ILE A 161 4.94 4.50 9.52
N PHE A 162 5.63 4.35 8.39
CA PHE A 162 5.95 3.02 7.87
C PHE A 162 7.22 2.49 8.53
N GLN A 163 7.21 1.18 8.81
CA GLN A 163 8.39 0.43 9.17
C GLN A 163 8.65 -0.64 8.12
N THR A 164 9.91 -0.87 7.80
CA THR A 164 10.33 -1.86 6.82
C THR A 164 11.49 -2.70 7.32
N LYS A 165 11.62 -3.91 6.79
CA LYS A 165 12.76 -4.79 7.01
C LYS A 165 12.98 -5.71 5.82
N VAL A 166 14.23 -5.93 5.45
CA VAL A 166 14.60 -7.04 4.56
C VAL A 166 14.55 -8.33 5.36
N LEU A 167 13.58 -9.19 5.05
CA LEU A 167 13.31 -10.44 5.77
C LEU A 167 14.22 -11.57 5.31
N SER A 168 14.47 -11.66 4.00
CA SER A 168 15.36 -12.67 3.43
C SER A 168 15.89 -12.20 2.08
N ARG A 169 17.09 -12.66 1.71
CA ARG A 169 17.68 -12.41 0.39
C ARG A 169 17.35 -13.54 -0.60
N GLY A 170 17.34 -13.26 -1.90
CA GLY A 170 16.77 -14.06 -2.99
C GLY A 170 16.86 -15.60 -2.94
N ASN A 171 17.96 -16.18 -2.45
CA ASN A 171 18.08 -17.66 -2.38
C ASN A 171 17.25 -18.29 -1.25
N ALA A 172 16.94 -17.56 -0.18
CA ALA A 172 16.14 -18.04 0.96
C ALA A 172 14.65 -17.62 0.84
N ALA A 173 14.37 -16.54 0.14
CA ALA A 173 13.02 -15.96 0.00
C ALA A 173 12.06 -16.83 -0.84
N ARG A 174 12.55 -17.41 -1.94
CA ARG A 174 11.74 -18.28 -2.81
C ARG A 174 11.25 -19.55 -2.09
N ALA A 175 11.98 -20.04 -1.09
CA ALA A 175 11.56 -21.16 -0.28
C ALA A 175 10.49 -20.76 0.77
N ALA A 176 10.56 -19.54 1.30
CA ALA A 176 9.61 -19.03 2.29
C ALA A 176 8.26 -18.60 1.68
N ALA A 177 8.26 -18.10 0.44
CA ALA A 177 7.03 -17.71 -0.26
C ALA A 177 6.13 -18.91 -0.62
N VAL A 178 6.70 -20.08 -0.91
CA VAL A 178 5.95 -21.31 -1.27
C VAL A 178 5.20 -21.92 -0.06
N VAL A 179 5.53 -21.51 1.16
CA VAL A 179 4.90 -22.03 2.40
C VAL A 179 3.69 -21.18 2.84
N LEU A 180 3.45 -20.03 2.20
CA LEU A 180 2.43 -19.06 2.61
C LEU A 180 1.22 -18.95 1.66
N ASP A 181 1.18 -19.77 0.60
CA ASP A 181 0.00 -19.94 -0.28
C ASP A 181 -0.80 -21.21 0.08
#